data_AF-A0A960UZG6-F1
#
_entry.id   AF-A0A960UZG6-F1
#
_cell.length_a   1.000
_cell.length_b   1.000
_cell.length_c   1.000
_cell.angle_alpha   90.00
_cell.angle_beta   90.00
_cell.angle_gamma   90.00
#
_symmetry.space_group_name_H-M   'P 1'
#
loop_
_entity.id
_entity.type
_entity.pdbx_description
1 polymer ?
#
loop_
_entity_poly.entity_id
_entity_poly.type
_entity_poly.pdbx_seq_one_letter_code
_entity_poly.pdbx_strand_id
1 'polypeptide(L)'
;MKKLLLKTYTLPVFMLTLRLTAPFARVRLFAGPVRLWMRLVARLVYRASSSPRANDLQDLARIWQALMPQPHTRFPLVNEERYKSMDSDYFEESSEGAGIEPLPDVSPPTVAAGEIHLHCPLRGTGDPAACHQLMEFDRALVRAAGGHLMVLDSQSNSGRPYCTVLMAMDESVLAGFKAAHEPPEAP
;
A
#
# COMPACT_ATOMS: atom_id res chain seq x y z
N MET A 1 -18.26 18.45 10.61
CA MET A 1 -17.93 17.88 9.28
C MET A 1 -16.87 16.77 9.31
N LYS A 2 -15.72 16.93 9.98
CA LYS A 2 -14.63 15.93 9.99
C LYS A 2 -15.05 14.50 10.40
N LYS A 3 -15.77 14.36 11.53
CA LYS A 3 -16.34 13.06 11.98
C LYS A 3 -17.35 12.46 11.00
N LEU A 4 -18.07 13.31 10.26
CA LEU A 4 -19.04 12.87 9.26
C LEU A 4 -18.32 12.29 8.03
N LEU A 5 -17.27 12.97 7.57
CA LEU A 5 -16.41 12.54 6.46
C LEU A 5 -15.77 11.18 6.72
N LEU A 6 -15.21 10.96 7.91
CA LEU A 6 -14.66 9.67 8.31
C LEU A 6 -15.73 8.57 8.37
N LYS A 7 -16.94 8.93 8.81
CA LYS A 7 -18.08 8.00 8.87
C LYS A 7 -18.64 7.67 7.47
N THR A 8 -18.54 8.59 6.51
CA THR A 8 -18.89 8.36 5.10
C THR A 8 -17.79 7.71 4.28
N TYR A 9 -16.53 7.78 4.72
CA TYR A 9 -15.42 7.07 4.08
C TYR A 9 -15.49 5.58 4.44
N THR A 10 -16.47 4.93 3.85
CA THR A 10 -16.72 3.51 3.97
C THR A 10 -16.12 2.78 2.77
N LEU A 11 -15.87 1.48 2.92
CA LEU A 11 -15.39 0.62 1.84
C LEU A 11 -16.17 0.80 0.52
N PRO A 12 -17.52 0.91 0.51
CA PRO A 12 -18.28 1.21 -0.70
C PRO A 12 -17.91 2.52 -1.40
N VAL A 13 -17.71 3.61 -0.66
CA VAL A 13 -17.36 4.92 -1.24
C VAL A 13 -15.95 4.88 -1.82
N PHE A 14 -15.02 4.24 -1.11
CA PHE A 14 -13.66 4.03 -1.60
C PHE A 14 -13.67 3.19 -2.88
N MET A 15 -14.38 2.07 -2.88
CA MET A 15 -14.50 1.17 -4.04
C MET A 15 -15.18 1.84 -5.23
N LEU A 16 -16.22 2.64 -5.01
CA LEU A 16 -16.86 3.42 -6.05
C LEU A 16 -15.87 4.41 -6.67
N THR A 17 -15.08 5.10 -5.83
CA THR A 17 -14.05 6.03 -6.29
C THR A 17 -13.01 5.32 -7.15
N LEU A 18 -12.52 4.15 -6.70
CA LEU A 18 -11.57 3.34 -7.48
C LEU A 18 -12.16 2.86 -8.81
N ARG A 19 -13.40 2.38 -8.82
CA ARG A 19 -14.07 1.91 -10.04
C ARG A 19 -14.28 3.01 -11.06
N LEU A 20 -14.65 4.22 -10.61
CA LEU A 20 -14.85 5.36 -11.49
C LEU A 20 -13.53 5.89 -12.06
N THR A 21 -12.44 5.81 -11.28
CA THR A 21 -11.14 6.35 -11.68
C THR A 21 -10.29 5.37 -12.48
N ALA A 22 -10.51 4.05 -12.33
CA ALA A 22 -9.72 3.01 -13.00
C ALA A 22 -9.70 3.10 -14.53
N PRO A 23 -10.83 3.35 -15.25
CA PRO A 23 -10.79 3.52 -16.70
C PRO A 23 -9.90 4.69 -17.13
N PHE A 24 -9.92 5.79 -16.40
CA PHE A 24 -9.09 6.96 -16.69
C PHE A 24 -7.61 6.69 -16.39
N ALA A 25 -7.30 5.90 -15.37
CA ALA A 25 -5.92 5.52 -15.04
C ALA A 25 -5.24 4.70 -16.15
N ARG A 26 -6.02 3.98 -16.97
CA ARG A 26 -5.51 3.22 -18.12
C ARG A 26 -5.15 4.12 -19.31
N VAL A 27 -5.71 5.32 -19.38
CA VAL A 27 -5.47 6.25 -20.47
C VAL A 27 -4.31 7.17 -20.12
N ARG A 28 -3.17 7.01 -20.82
CA ARG A 28 -1.94 7.76 -20.56
C ARG A 28 -2.12 9.29 -20.50
N LEU A 29 -3.05 9.85 -21.28
CA LEU A 29 -3.37 11.28 -21.29
C LEU A 29 -3.93 11.77 -19.94
N PHE A 30 -4.65 10.91 -19.21
CA PHE A 30 -5.26 11.24 -17.93
C PHE A 30 -4.36 10.92 -16.73
N ALA A 31 -3.13 10.42 -16.94
CA ALA A 31 -2.24 10.05 -15.83
C ALA A 31 -1.89 11.21 -14.89
N GLY A 32 -1.66 12.41 -15.43
CA GLY A 32 -1.46 13.62 -14.64
C GLY A 32 -2.70 13.97 -13.80
N PRO A 33 -3.86 14.19 -14.44
CA PRO A 33 -5.12 14.45 -13.75
C PRO A 33 -5.50 13.40 -12.69
N VAL A 34 -5.39 12.11 -13.00
CA VAL A 34 -5.69 11.01 -12.06
C VAL A 34 -4.79 11.10 -10.83
N ARG A 35 -3.48 11.26 -11.00
CA ARG A 35 -2.56 11.39 -9.85
C ARG A 35 -2.86 12.64 -9.02
N LEU A 36 -3.18 13.76 -9.66
CA LEU A 36 -3.56 14.98 -8.94
C LEU A 36 -4.83 14.76 -8.12
N TRP A 37 -5.85 14.15 -8.72
CA TRP A 37 -7.09 13.80 -8.03
C TRP A 37 -6.82 12.90 -6.82
N MET A 38 -6.05 11.81 -7.00
CA MET A 38 -5.70 10.90 -5.91
C MET A 38 -4.97 11.59 -4.76
N ARG A 39 -4.04 12.51 -5.06
CA ARG A 39 -3.36 13.33 -4.04
C ARG A 39 -4.33 14.22 -3.27
N LEU A 40 -5.28 14.85 -3.96
CA LEU A 40 -6.27 15.72 -3.33
C LEU A 40 -7.18 14.93 -2.39
N VAL A 41 -7.67 13.77 -2.85
CA VAL A 41 -8.51 12.88 -2.02
C VAL A 41 -7.72 12.38 -0.82
N ALA A 42 -6.47 11.91 -0.98
CA ALA A 42 -5.62 11.46 0.11
C ALA A 42 -5.37 12.55 1.16
N ARG A 43 -5.06 13.77 0.72
CA ARG A 43 -4.90 14.93 1.61
C ARG A 43 -6.18 15.28 2.35
N LEU A 44 -7.33 15.18 1.68
CA LEU A 44 -8.63 15.41 2.30
C LEU A 44 -8.91 14.36 3.39
N VAL A 45 -8.70 13.08 3.09
CA VAL A 45 -8.87 11.96 4.04
C VAL A 45 -7.96 12.14 5.24
N TYR A 46 -6.65 12.39 5.02
CA TYR A 46 -5.68 12.61 6.10
C TYR A 46 -6.00 13.85 6.96
N ARG A 47 -6.44 14.95 6.35
CA ARG A 47 -6.88 16.15 7.11
C ARG A 47 -8.18 15.92 7.88
N ALA A 48 -9.08 15.11 7.34
CA ALA A 48 -10.34 14.78 7.99
C ALA A 48 -10.13 13.83 9.18
N SER A 49 -9.19 12.88 9.08
CA SER A 49 -8.83 11.96 10.15
C SER A 49 -8.13 12.63 11.32
N SER A 50 -7.47 13.77 11.09
CA SER A 50 -6.61 14.43 12.10
C SER A 50 -5.52 13.48 12.61
N SER A 51 -5.04 12.58 11.74
CA SER A 51 -3.95 11.67 12.06
C SER A 51 -2.66 12.45 12.33
N PRO A 52 -1.86 12.06 13.34
CA PRO A 52 -0.55 12.66 13.57
C PRO A 52 0.43 12.29 12.44
N ARG A 53 1.59 12.96 12.42
CA ARG A 53 2.74 12.45 11.66
C ARG A 53 3.32 11.24 12.39
N ALA A 54 3.83 10.28 11.64
CA ALA A 54 4.52 9.12 12.19
C ALA A 54 5.87 9.55 12.77
N ASN A 55 6.20 9.04 13.96
CA ASN A 55 7.53 9.25 14.57
C ASN A 55 8.49 8.14 14.16
N ASP A 56 7.95 6.95 13.93
CA ASP A 56 8.69 5.76 13.52
C ASP A 56 7.90 4.98 12.46
N LEU A 57 8.55 3.93 11.96
CA LEU A 57 8.00 3.07 10.94
C LEU A 57 6.72 2.34 11.40
N GLN A 58 6.63 1.97 12.68
CA GLN A 58 5.49 1.24 13.22
C GLN A 58 4.26 2.14 13.33
N ASP A 59 4.46 3.39 13.77
CA ASP A 59 3.47 4.46 13.75
C ASP A 59 2.98 4.72 12.32
N LEU A 60 3.89 4.74 11.33
CA LEU A 60 3.54 4.95 9.92
C LEU A 60 2.60 3.85 9.41
N ALA A 61 2.95 2.59 9.66
CA ALA A 61 2.12 1.44 9.30
C ALA A 61 0.75 1.50 10.01
N ARG A 62 0.73 1.80 11.31
CA ARG A 62 -0.51 1.95 12.10
C ARG A 62 -1.40 3.07 11.58
N ILE A 63 -0.83 4.23 11.23
CA ILE A 63 -1.57 5.37 10.67
C ILE A 63 -2.17 4.98 9.32
N TRP A 64 -1.41 4.36 8.42
CA TRP A 64 -1.93 3.95 7.12
C TRP A 64 -3.05 2.91 7.27
N GLN A 65 -2.85 1.88 8.09
CA GLN A 65 -3.91 0.88 8.38
C GLN A 65 -5.19 1.52 8.89
N ALA A 66 -5.08 2.46 9.84
CA ALA A 66 -6.23 3.15 10.42
C ALA A 66 -7.00 4.03 9.41
N LEU A 67 -6.33 4.45 8.33
CA LEU A 67 -6.91 5.25 7.26
C LEU A 67 -7.45 4.41 6.10
N MET A 68 -7.13 3.11 6.06
CA MET A 68 -7.62 2.21 5.03
C MET A 68 -9.03 1.69 5.39
N PRO A 69 -9.94 1.56 4.41
CA PRO A 69 -11.26 1.01 4.67
C PRO A 69 -11.14 -0.45 5.09
N GLN A 70 -11.72 -0.78 6.26
CA GLN A 70 -11.80 -2.17 6.72
C GLN A 70 -12.73 -3.00 5.81
N PRO A 71 -12.53 -4.33 5.72
CA PRO A 71 -11.56 -5.16 6.48
C PRO A 71 -10.38 -5.71 5.66
N HIS A 72 -9.49 -4.91 5.05
CA HIS A 72 -8.60 -5.49 4.02
C HIS A 72 -7.16 -4.97 3.93
N THR A 73 -6.52 -4.63 5.05
CA THR A 73 -5.06 -4.44 5.09
C THR A 73 -4.45 -5.23 6.23
N ARG A 74 -3.48 -6.10 5.91
CA ARG A 74 -2.68 -6.83 6.92
C ARG A 74 -1.26 -6.29 6.86
N PHE A 75 -0.70 -5.92 8.02
CA PHE A 75 0.75 -5.71 8.13
C PHE A 75 1.28 -6.78 9.06
N PRO A 76 2.19 -7.61 8.57
CA PRO A 76 3.28 -8.05 9.40
C PRO A 76 4.33 -6.92 9.49
N LEU A 77 4.85 -6.63 10.68
CA LEU A 77 6.06 -5.79 10.79
C LEU A 77 7.25 -6.66 10.38
N VAL A 78 7.54 -6.68 9.09
CA VAL A 78 8.59 -7.53 8.49
C VAL A 78 9.88 -6.71 8.41
N ASN A 79 10.99 -7.24 8.94
CA ASN A 79 12.32 -6.71 8.67
C ASN A 79 12.77 -7.09 7.25
N GLU A 80 13.74 -6.39 6.67
CA GLU A 80 14.20 -6.62 5.29
C GLU A 80 14.60 -8.08 5.01
N GLU A 81 15.19 -8.76 6.01
CA GLU A 81 15.62 -10.16 5.92
C GLU A 81 14.43 -11.14 5.82
N ARG A 82 13.36 -10.93 6.61
CA ARG A 82 12.16 -11.76 6.55
C ARG A 82 11.38 -11.54 5.25
N TYR A 83 11.50 -10.37 4.60
CA TYR A 83 10.96 -10.18 3.25
C TYR A 83 11.76 -10.98 2.21
N LYS A 84 13.10 -10.92 2.26
CA LYS A 84 13.96 -11.71 1.36
C LYS A 84 13.75 -13.23 1.52
N SER A 85 13.37 -13.71 2.70
CA SER A 85 13.02 -15.11 2.92
C SER A 85 11.59 -15.49 2.51
N MET A 86 10.69 -14.53 2.29
CA MET A 86 9.30 -14.80 1.86
C MET A 86 9.19 -15.24 0.39
N ASP A 87 10.25 -15.10 -0.41
CA ASP A 87 10.27 -15.51 -1.82
C ASP A 87 10.35 -17.05 -2.03
N SER A 88 10.59 -17.86 -0.98
CA SER A 88 10.72 -19.32 -1.10
C SER A 88 9.59 -20.13 -0.44
N ASP A 89 9.14 -19.79 0.77
CA ASP A 89 8.51 -20.81 1.65
C ASP A 89 7.05 -20.55 2.07
N TYR A 90 6.38 -19.50 1.61
CA TYR A 90 5.04 -19.13 2.14
C TYR A 90 3.84 -19.83 1.45
N PHE A 91 4.02 -21.05 0.90
CA PHE A 91 2.97 -21.76 0.16
C PHE A 91 2.38 -23.01 0.85
N GLU A 92 2.86 -23.43 2.01
CA GLU A 92 2.20 -24.49 2.78
C GLU A 92 2.01 -24.08 4.25
N GLU A 93 0.86 -24.43 4.81
CA GLU A 93 0.48 -24.31 6.24
C GLU A 93 0.04 -22.93 6.77
N SER A 94 -1.15 -22.51 6.32
CA SER A 94 -2.09 -21.79 7.21
C SER A 94 -3.00 -22.80 7.92
N SER A 95 -2.48 -23.46 8.96
CA SER A 95 -3.33 -24.02 10.01
C SER A 95 -2.56 -24.15 11.33
N GLU A 96 -3.09 -23.45 12.34
CA GLU A 96 -2.88 -23.67 13.77
C GLU A 96 -1.53 -23.25 14.40
N GLY A 97 -1.62 -22.47 15.49
CA GLY A 97 -0.54 -22.39 16.47
C GLY A 97 -0.14 -20.97 16.87
N ALA A 98 -0.50 -20.59 18.08
CA ALA A 98 0.01 -19.40 18.75
C ALA A 98 1.50 -19.56 19.09
N GLY A 99 2.28 -18.48 18.96
CA GLY A 99 3.66 -18.42 19.42
C GLY A 99 4.26 -17.04 19.18
N ILE A 100 4.21 -16.18 20.21
CA ILE A 100 5.06 -14.98 20.26
C ILE A 100 6.42 -15.46 20.75
N GLU A 101 7.33 -15.82 19.83
CA GLU A 101 8.75 -15.88 20.15
C GLU A 101 9.38 -14.49 19.96
N PRO A 102 10.14 -13.96 20.94
CA PRO A 102 10.88 -12.73 20.76
C PRO A 102 12.03 -12.97 19.77
N LEU A 103 12.01 -12.25 18.66
CA LEU A 103 13.10 -12.25 17.69
C LEU A 103 14.37 -11.61 18.28
N PRO A 104 15.57 -12.09 17.91
CA PRO A 104 16.84 -11.49 18.33
C PRO A 104 16.94 -10.03 17.87
N ASP A 105 17.72 -9.24 18.59
CA ASP A 105 17.94 -7.79 18.39
C ASP A 105 18.52 -7.49 17.00
N VAL A 106 17.63 -7.39 16.00
CA VAL A 106 17.95 -6.88 14.67
C VAL A 106 17.82 -5.36 14.74
N SER A 107 18.83 -4.66 14.21
CA SER A 107 18.79 -3.21 13.94
C SER A 107 17.39 -2.77 13.50
N PRO A 108 16.92 -1.59 13.92
CA PRO A 108 15.51 -1.23 13.77
C PRO A 108 15.06 -1.45 12.32
N PRO A 109 13.90 -2.10 12.10
CA PRO A 109 13.42 -2.39 10.76
C PRO A 109 13.39 -1.09 9.96
N THR A 110 14.12 -1.08 8.84
CA THR A 110 14.24 0.07 7.94
C THR A 110 13.02 0.19 7.02
N VAL A 111 12.30 -0.93 6.83
CA VAL A 111 11.07 -1.04 6.04
C VAL A 111 9.98 -1.80 6.79
N ALA A 112 8.71 -1.51 6.48
CA ALA A 112 7.56 -2.28 6.89
C ALA A 112 6.82 -2.81 5.66
N ALA A 113 6.55 -4.11 5.63
CA ALA A 113 5.78 -4.73 4.55
C ALA A 113 4.29 -4.81 4.90
N GLY A 114 3.43 -4.73 3.89
CA GLY A 114 1.99 -4.85 4.06
C GLY A 114 1.31 -5.45 2.84
N GLU A 115 0.11 -6.00 3.05
CA GLU A 115 -0.71 -6.58 2.00
C GLU A 115 -2.05 -5.87 1.90
N ILE A 116 -2.45 -5.57 0.66
CA ILE A 116 -3.76 -4.97 0.33
C ILE A 116 -4.64 -6.05 -0.30
N HIS A 117 -5.63 -6.52 0.47
CA HIS A 117 -6.55 -7.59 0.07
C HIS A 117 -7.85 -7.08 -0.56
N LEU A 118 -7.92 -5.78 -0.85
CA LEU A 118 -9.05 -5.16 -1.53
C LEU A 118 -9.15 -5.67 -2.97
N HIS A 119 -10.36 -6.00 -3.43
CA HIS A 119 -10.57 -6.38 -4.83
C HIS A 119 -10.34 -5.17 -5.75
N CYS A 120 -9.19 -5.15 -6.44
CA CYS A 120 -8.78 -4.05 -7.29
C CYS A 120 -9.48 -4.11 -8.66
N PRO A 121 -10.04 -3.00 -9.18
CA PRO A 121 -10.66 -2.96 -10.52
C PRO A 121 -9.66 -3.18 -11.66
N LEU A 122 -8.35 -3.08 -11.39
CA LEU A 122 -7.29 -3.37 -12.36
C LEU A 122 -6.76 -4.80 -12.23
N ARG A 123 -7.35 -5.65 -11.39
CA ARG A 123 -6.91 -7.04 -11.20
C ARG A 123 -6.90 -7.79 -12.54
N GLY A 124 -5.78 -8.44 -12.85
CA GLY A 124 -5.63 -9.25 -14.07
C GLY A 124 -5.63 -8.46 -15.38
N THR A 125 -5.52 -7.13 -15.34
CA THR A 125 -5.54 -6.31 -16.57
C THR A 125 -4.20 -6.27 -17.31
N GLY A 126 -3.10 -6.66 -16.66
CA GLY A 126 -1.75 -6.54 -17.19
C GLY A 126 -1.24 -5.09 -17.28
N ASP A 127 -1.88 -4.14 -16.58
CA ASP A 127 -1.56 -2.71 -16.66
C ASP A 127 -1.02 -2.16 -15.32
N PRO A 128 0.26 -2.40 -15.01
CA PRO A 128 0.86 -1.91 -13.78
C PRO A 128 1.11 -0.40 -13.79
N ALA A 129 1.11 0.24 -14.97
CA ALA A 129 1.18 1.69 -15.07
C ALA A 129 -0.12 2.37 -14.60
N ALA A 130 -1.29 1.83 -14.97
CA ALA A 130 -2.57 2.26 -14.42
C ALA A 130 -2.67 1.95 -12.92
N CYS A 131 -2.16 0.80 -12.49
CA CYS A 131 -2.11 0.45 -11.06
C CYS A 131 -1.28 1.46 -10.28
N HIS A 132 -0.09 1.80 -10.78
CA HIS A 132 0.77 2.81 -10.20
C HIS A 132 0.04 4.14 -10.05
N GLN A 133 -0.72 4.58 -11.05
CA GLN A 133 -1.50 5.83 -10.97
C GLN A 133 -2.58 5.78 -9.89
N LEU A 134 -3.32 4.68 -9.75
CA LEU A 134 -4.35 4.55 -8.68
C LEU A 134 -3.72 4.51 -7.29
N MET A 135 -2.60 3.80 -7.13
CA MET A 135 -1.84 3.69 -5.89
C MET A 135 -1.18 5.01 -5.45
N GLU A 136 -1.33 6.09 -6.23
CA GLU A 136 -0.94 7.43 -5.81
C GLU A 136 -1.72 7.89 -4.58
N PHE A 137 -2.94 7.39 -4.38
CA PHE A 137 -3.72 7.65 -3.18
C PHE A 137 -2.95 7.19 -1.93
N ASP A 138 -2.57 5.92 -1.87
CA ASP A 138 -1.81 5.32 -0.77
C ASP A 138 -0.47 6.03 -0.57
N ARG A 139 0.29 6.26 -1.64
CA ARG A 139 1.56 6.98 -1.54
C ARG A 139 1.40 8.39 -1.00
N ALA A 140 0.33 9.10 -1.39
CA ALA A 140 0.07 10.45 -0.89
C ALA A 140 -0.39 10.44 0.57
N LEU A 141 -1.12 9.40 0.99
CA LEU A 141 -1.53 9.18 2.37
C LEU A 141 -0.31 8.96 3.29
N VAL A 142 0.59 8.06 2.90
CA VAL A 142 1.83 7.75 3.64
C VAL A 142 2.75 8.97 3.66
N ARG A 143 2.89 9.71 2.54
CA ARG A 143 3.64 10.98 2.52
C ARG A 143 3.07 12.04 3.44
N ALA A 144 1.75 12.12 3.57
CA ALA A 144 1.13 13.04 4.51
C ALA A 144 1.44 12.66 5.97
N ALA A 145 1.51 11.36 6.25
CA ALA A 145 1.98 10.82 7.54
C ALA A 145 3.49 10.97 7.76
N GLY A 146 4.28 11.26 6.72
CA GLY A 146 5.71 11.55 6.83
C GLY A 146 6.64 10.44 6.38
N GLY A 147 6.14 9.43 5.65
CA GLY A 147 6.98 8.37 5.08
C GLY A 147 6.77 8.19 3.58
N HIS A 148 7.27 7.06 3.08
CA HIS A 148 7.26 6.68 1.68
C HIS A 148 6.64 5.30 1.51
N LEU A 149 5.99 5.05 0.38
CA LEU A 149 5.39 3.76 0.05
C LEU A 149 5.76 3.35 -1.37
N MET A 150 6.20 2.10 -1.50
CA MET A 150 6.43 1.42 -2.77
C MET A 150 5.46 0.24 -2.89
N VAL A 151 4.96 0.01 -4.11
CA VAL A 151 4.21 -1.21 -4.43
C VAL A 151 5.19 -2.17 -5.07
N LEU A 152 5.38 -3.34 -4.47
CA LEU A 152 6.27 -4.39 -4.96
C LEU A 152 5.57 -5.29 -5.96
N ASP A 153 4.40 -5.79 -5.55
CA ASP A 153 3.54 -6.62 -6.37
C ASP A 153 2.17 -5.98 -6.49
N SER A 154 1.63 -5.98 -7.70
CA SER A 154 0.29 -5.47 -7.93
C SER A 154 -0.63 -6.56 -8.44
N GLN A 155 -1.89 -6.53 -7.99
CA GLN A 155 -2.95 -7.40 -8.52
C GLN A 155 -3.15 -7.24 -10.04
N SER A 156 -2.60 -6.19 -10.67
CA SER A 156 -2.71 -6.00 -12.11
C SER A 156 -1.83 -6.95 -12.93
N ASN A 157 -0.69 -7.39 -12.38
CA ASN A 157 0.31 -8.15 -13.13
C ASN A 157 0.94 -9.34 -12.36
N SER A 158 0.79 -9.45 -11.03
CA SER A 158 1.44 -10.52 -10.26
C SER A 158 0.71 -11.86 -10.28
N GLY A 159 -0.54 -11.90 -10.75
CA GLY A 159 -1.42 -13.07 -10.63
C GLY A 159 -1.95 -13.33 -9.21
N ARG A 160 -1.48 -12.59 -8.20
CA ARG A 160 -1.91 -12.72 -6.80
C ARG A 160 -3.22 -11.96 -6.55
N PRO A 161 -4.05 -12.39 -5.58
CA PRO A 161 -5.30 -11.71 -5.23
C PRO A 161 -5.10 -10.49 -4.32
N TYR A 162 -3.87 -10.12 -3.99
CA TYR A 162 -3.50 -8.98 -3.15
C TYR A 162 -2.33 -8.20 -3.76
N CYS A 163 -2.15 -6.94 -3.34
CA CYS A 163 -0.92 -6.19 -3.63
C CYS A 163 0.03 -6.30 -2.43
N THR A 164 1.33 -6.30 -2.67
CA THR A 164 2.37 -6.21 -1.64
C THR A 164 2.97 -4.80 -1.67
N VAL A 165 3.10 -4.17 -0.51
CA VAL A 165 3.65 -2.82 -0.37
C VAL A 165 4.78 -2.80 0.66
N LEU A 166 5.74 -1.90 0.46
CA LEU A 166 6.73 -1.51 1.46
C LEU A 166 6.50 -0.07 1.87
N MET A 167 6.75 0.23 3.14
CA MET A 167 6.85 1.57 3.66
C MET A 167 8.20 1.80 4.30
N ALA A 168 8.70 3.03 4.23
CA ALA A 168 9.92 3.45 4.90
C ALA A 168 9.77 4.90 5.38
N MET A 169 10.54 5.27 6.40
CA MET A 169 10.66 6.68 6.83
C MET A 169 11.55 7.48 5.87
N ASP A 170 12.55 6.83 5.27
CA ASP A 170 13.44 7.40 4.26
C ASP A 170 13.22 6.71 2.90
N GLU A 171 13.04 7.50 1.85
CA GLU A 171 12.88 7.02 0.47
C GLU A 171 14.10 6.25 -0.04
N SER A 172 15.31 6.62 0.43
CA SER A 172 16.56 6.00 -0.02
C SER A 172 16.61 4.50 0.28
N VAL A 173 15.95 4.08 1.37
CA VAL A 173 15.82 2.67 1.76
C VAL A 173 15.00 1.91 0.70
N LEU A 174 13.99 2.53 0.11
CA LEU A 174 13.15 1.89 -0.90
C LEU A 174 13.85 1.74 -2.25
N ALA A 175 14.91 2.51 -2.52
CA ALA A 175 15.65 2.45 -3.78
C ALA A 175 16.37 1.09 -4.00
N GLY A 176 16.56 0.30 -2.94
CA GLY A 176 17.07 -1.07 -3.03
C GLY A 176 16.04 -2.11 -3.49
N PHE A 177 14.78 -1.72 -3.71
CA PHE A 177 13.69 -2.62 -4.08
C PHE A 177 13.14 -2.29 -5.47
N LYS A 178 12.63 -3.31 -6.16
CA LYS A 178 12.01 -3.17 -7.47
C LYS A 178 10.51 -2.88 -7.34
N ALA A 179 10.05 -1.83 -8.01
CA ALA A 179 8.63 -1.47 -7.97
C ALA A 179 7.80 -2.24 -9.02
N ALA A 180 6.54 -2.56 -8.70
CA ALA A 180 5.62 -3.33 -9.53
C ALA A 180 5.36 -2.77 -10.94
N HIS A 181 5.62 -1.47 -11.13
CA HIS A 181 5.35 -0.72 -12.35
C HIS A 181 6.55 -0.60 -13.27
N GLU A 182 7.71 -1.03 -12.80
CA GLU A 182 8.90 -1.13 -13.62
C GLU A 182 8.79 -2.36 -14.52
N PRO A 183 9.26 -2.29 -15.78
CA PRO A 183 9.28 -3.45 -16.66
C PRO A 183 10.13 -4.59 -16.05
N PRO A 184 9.83 -5.86 -16.36
CA PRO A 184 10.72 -6.97 -16.03
C PRO A 184 12.11 -6.68 -16.63
N GLU A 185 13.17 -7.03 -15.88
CA GLU A 185 14.52 -6.92 -16.44
C GLU A 185 14.59 -7.84 -17.66
N ALA A 186 15.14 -7.33 -18.76
CA ALA A 186 15.36 -8.16 -19.93
C ALA A 186 16.33 -9.30 -19.54
N PRO A 187 16.07 -10.53 -19.97
CA PRO A 187 16.92 -11.69 -19.66
C PRO A 187 18.33 -11.55 -20.24
#